data_AF-A0A8H7DXY3-F1
#
_entry.id   AF-A0A8H7DXY3-F1
#
_cell.length_a   1.000
_cell.length_b   1.000
_cell.length_c   1.000
_cell.angle_alpha   90.00
_cell.angle_beta   90.00
_cell.angle_gamma   90.00
#
_symmetry.space_group_name_H-M   'P 1'
#
loop_
_entity.id
_entity.type
_entity.pdbx_description
1 polymer ?
#
loop_
_entity_poly.entity_id
_entity_poly.type
_entity_poly.pdbx_seq_one_letter_code
_entity_poly.pdbx_strand_id
1 'polypeptide(L)'
;MSDCLLALRQAIKSKAAVTFTKDGESISSVSAATHIHVPPNHSFPKDTPTRYRKPDSKSSDPSANPQDFYSLVAIYVAWMLKDLTGSEYMKQCREHGLSLGYISITERKAVIDWLEGKDTHPERFAPLSDANSSPSKRKYVPDTADTEAVKKIKQNEIELQDRNSVLRGIKPNNFSNIRASYADKLKKMKDAGKPGADPKMAARKARNMYPIIMISSSPTALITMYNVKKFLQESVFETSQDARSRAAAEGNPRPEDMIPIYRKRTHIDSSGKETEHHARYFVVDSTEALAKFGADAWDRVVCVMTTGQAWQFRPYKWNDPRQLFHHVKGVYVSWSNDPANTKIKDWNVTELKIDPHRRHVDKAIVAHFWKTLDSWTLQHKPWLIKS
;
A
#
# COMPACT_ATOMS: atom_id res chain seq x y z
N MET A 1 25.07 -24.19 13.79
CA MET A 1 24.13 -25.18 13.25
C MET A 1 23.47 -24.60 12.01
N SER A 2 23.50 -25.31 10.88
CA SER A 2 22.78 -24.89 9.67
C SER A 2 21.29 -25.06 9.90
N ASP A 3 20.51 -24.04 9.54
CA ASP A 3 19.06 -24.06 9.60
C ASP A 3 18.50 -25.15 8.67
N CYS A 4 17.72 -26.09 9.21
CA CYS A 4 17.22 -27.25 8.46
C CYS A 4 16.30 -26.84 7.29
N LEU A 5 15.60 -25.72 7.43
CA LEU A 5 14.62 -25.24 6.47
C LEU A 5 15.31 -24.46 5.33
N LEU A 6 16.39 -23.73 5.61
CA LEU A 6 17.28 -23.17 4.58
C LEU A 6 18.01 -24.27 3.80
N ALA A 7 18.52 -25.30 4.49
CA ALA A 7 19.15 -26.45 3.83
C ALA A 7 18.18 -27.14 2.87
N LEU A 8 16.93 -27.38 3.31
CA LEU A 8 15.89 -27.97 2.48
C LEU A 8 15.58 -27.11 1.24
N ARG A 9 15.43 -25.80 1.42
CA ARG A 9 15.16 -24.87 0.31
C ARG A 9 16.32 -24.84 -0.69
N GLN A 10 17.56 -24.89 -0.22
CA GLN A 10 18.73 -24.96 -1.08
C GLN A 10 18.76 -26.25 -1.90
N ALA A 11 18.49 -27.40 -1.27
CA ALA A 11 18.41 -28.69 -1.96
C ALA A 11 17.32 -28.70 -3.04
N ILE A 12 16.14 -28.14 -2.74
CA ILE A 12 15.05 -28.00 -3.70
C ILE A 12 15.45 -27.12 -4.88
N LYS A 13 16.09 -25.97 -4.61
CA LYS A 13 16.56 -25.04 -5.65
C LYS A 13 17.61 -25.69 -6.57
N SER A 14 18.50 -26.51 -6.01
CA SER A 14 19.50 -27.26 -6.79
C SER A 14 18.95 -28.55 -7.40
N LYS A 15 17.66 -28.86 -7.23
CA LYS A 15 17.03 -30.12 -7.65
C LYS A 15 17.75 -31.37 -7.11
N ALA A 16 18.34 -31.26 -5.92
CA ALA A 16 19.01 -32.38 -5.27
C ALA A 16 17.96 -33.33 -4.66
N ALA A 17 18.20 -34.64 -4.79
CA ALA A 17 17.31 -35.65 -4.25
C ALA A 17 17.44 -35.70 -2.71
N VAL A 18 16.36 -35.36 -2.02
CA VAL A 18 16.23 -35.54 -0.57
C VAL A 18 15.79 -36.98 -0.33
N THR A 19 16.49 -37.70 0.55
CA THR A 19 16.24 -39.11 0.86
C THR A 19 15.87 -39.30 2.32
N PHE A 20 15.20 -40.40 2.62
CA PHE A 20 14.86 -40.79 3.99
C PHE A 20 15.73 -41.94 4.44
N THR A 21 16.15 -41.92 5.70
CA THR A 21 16.96 -42.99 6.28
C THR A 21 16.40 -43.49 7.60
N LYS A 22 16.63 -44.78 7.87
CA LYS A 22 16.42 -45.43 9.17
C LYS A 22 17.69 -46.20 9.51
N ASP A 23 18.27 -45.96 10.68
CA ASP A 23 19.48 -46.66 11.15
C ASP A 23 20.67 -46.64 10.17
N GLY A 24 20.77 -45.58 9.34
CA GLY A 24 21.83 -45.40 8.34
C GLY A 24 21.50 -45.94 6.94
N GLU A 25 20.40 -46.70 6.79
CA GLU A 25 19.96 -47.25 5.52
C GLU A 25 18.90 -46.38 4.84
N SER A 26 18.92 -46.30 3.51
CA SER A 26 17.93 -45.55 2.73
C SER A 26 16.60 -46.31 2.65
N ILE A 27 15.49 -45.62 2.96
CA ILE A 27 14.14 -46.19 2.94
C ILE A 27 13.19 -45.34 2.09
N SER A 28 12.24 -45.98 1.41
CA SER A 28 11.22 -45.30 0.59
C SER A 28 10.01 -44.82 1.40
N SER A 29 9.74 -45.46 2.54
CA SER A 29 8.60 -45.13 3.41
C SER A 29 8.92 -44.00 4.38
N VAL A 30 8.23 -42.87 4.20
CA VAL A 30 8.31 -41.69 5.08
C VAL A 30 7.90 -42.00 6.52
N SER A 31 6.89 -42.86 6.70
CA SER A 31 6.37 -43.21 8.02
C SER A 31 7.40 -44.02 8.83
N ALA A 32 8.14 -44.91 8.18
CA ALA A 32 9.16 -45.76 8.80
C ALA A 32 10.53 -45.08 9.00
N ALA A 33 10.80 -43.96 8.31
CA ALA A 33 12.06 -43.23 8.41
C ALA A 33 12.26 -42.60 9.80
N THR A 34 13.50 -42.40 10.22
CA THR A 34 13.85 -41.61 11.43
C THR A 34 14.49 -40.28 11.08
N HIS A 35 15.22 -40.21 9.97
CA HIS A 35 15.95 -39.02 9.53
C HIS A 35 15.63 -38.65 8.08
N ILE A 36 15.79 -37.35 7.78
CA ILE A 36 15.73 -36.78 6.44
C ILE A 36 17.15 -36.34 6.09
N HIS A 37 17.67 -36.90 5.01
CA HIS A 37 18.96 -36.54 4.45
C HIS A 37 18.77 -35.47 3.36
N VAL A 38 19.29 -34.29 3.63
CA VAL A 38 19.25 -33.11 2.76
C VAL A 38 20.67 -32.86 2.23
N PRO A 39 20.91 -33.06 0.92
CA PRO A 39 22.22 -32.79 0.31
C PRO A 39 22.66 -31.33 0.49
N PRO A 40 23.97 -31.03 0.59
CA PRO A 40 25.09 -31.94 0.33
C PRO A 40 25.52 -32.82 1.52
N ASN A 41 25.35 -32.42 2.79
CA ASN A 41 25.87 -33.15 3.96
C ASN A 41 25.03 -32.94 5.24
N HIS A 42 23.72 -32.71 5.13
CA HIS A 42 22.87 -32.47 6.29
C HIS A 42 21.91 -33.63 6.53
N SER A 43 21.93 -34.20 7.73
CA SER A 43 20.94 -35.17 8.19
C SER A 43 20.24 -34.63 9.42
N PHE A 44 18.90 -34.59 9.38
CA PHE A 44 18.07 -34.07 10.46
C PHE A 44 17.06 -35.14 10.90
N PRO A 45 16.74 -35.27 12.20
CA PRO A 45 15.59 -36.03 12.64
C PRO A 45 14.33 -35.55 11.91
N LYS A 46 13.49 -36.46 11.40
CA LYS A 46 12.35 -36.08 10.54
C LYS A 46 11.36 -35.14 11.24
N ASP A 47 11.21 -35.29 12.55
CA ASP A 47 10.29 -34.53 13.40
C ASP A 47 10.88 -33.21 13.92
N THR A 48 12.09 -32.83 13.47
CA THR A 48 12.75 -31.58 13.87
C THR A 48 11.82 -30.38 13.62
N PRO A 49 11.46 -29.60 14.65
CA PRO A 49 10.68 -28.39 14.49
C PRO A 49 11.43 -27.39 13.61
N THR A 50 10.78 -26.91 12.55
CA THR A 50 11.35 -25.86 11.71
C THR A 50 11.06 -24.48 12.32
N ARG A 51 11.51 -23.43 11.65
CA ARG A 51 11.11 -22.06 12.00
C ARG A 51 9.80 -21.61 11.36
N TYR A 52 9.16 -22.45 10.54
CA TYR A 52 7.87 -22.13 9.92
C TYR A 52 6.74 -22.31 10.92
N ARG A 53 6.10 -21.21 11.31
CA ARG A 53 5.04 -21.19 12.34
C ARG A 53 3.73 -21.74 11.81
N LYS A 54 3.00 -22.45 12.67
CA LYS A 54 1.59 -22.80 12.47
C LYS A 54 0.72 -21.53 12.47
N PRO A 55 -0.50 -21.58 11.89
CA PRO A 55 -1.46 -20.49 12.01
C PRO A 55 -1.70 -20.15 13.49
N ASP A 56 -1.90 -18.88 13.78
CA ASP A 56 -2.22 -18.33 15.12
C ASP A 56 -1.11 -18.40 16.20
N SER A 57 0.01 -19.08 15.95
CA SER A 57 1.16 -19.01 16.87
C SER A 57 1.95 -17.71 16.75
N LYS A 58 2.39 -17.20 17.91
CA LYS A 58 3.30 -16.06 18.05
C LYS A 58 4.68 -16.44 18.64
N SER A 59 4.95 -17.73 18.84
CA SER A 59 6.20 -18.18 19.46
C SER A 59 7.42 -17.79 18.62
N SER A 60 8.48 -17.34 19.28
CA SER A 60 9.74 -16.93 18.66
C SER A 60 10.80 -18.02 18.64
N ASP A 61 10.61 -19.13 19.36
CA ASP A 61 11.63 -20.16 19.55
C ASP A 61 11.04 -21.58 19.30
N PRO A 62 11.46 -22.25 18.21
CA PRO A 62 11.08 -23.64 17.91
C PRO A 62 11.56 -24.66 18.94
N SER A 63 12.63 -24.37 19.68
CA SER A 63 13.15 -25.29 20.70
C SER A 63 12.33 -25.21 21.98
N ALA A 64 11.90 -24.00 22.35
CA ALA A 64 11.09 -23.78 23.55
C ALA A 64 9.62 -24.18 23.35
N ASN A 65 9.04 -23.93 22.17
CA ASN A 65 7.64 -24.26 21.87
C ASN A 65 7.52 -25.02 20.55
N PRO A 66 7.99 -26.28 20.47
CA PRO A 66 8.03 -27.04 19.21
C PRO A 66 6.66 -27.28 18.58
N GLN A 67 5.60 -27.32 19.40
CA GLN A 67 4.22 -27.54 18.96
C GLN A 67 3.66 -26.42 18.06
N ASP A 68 4.24 -25.23 18.17
CA ASP A 68 3.85 -24.03 17.44
C ASP A 68 4.42 -23.97 16.02
N PHE A 69 5.30 -24.91 15.67
CA PHE A 69 6.00 -24.95 14.40
C PHE A 69 5.71 -26.24 13.64
N TYR A 70 5.86 -26.18 12.33
CA TYR A 70 5.78 -27.38 11.49
C TYR A 70 7.10 -28.15 11.53
N SER A 71 7.02 -29.47 11.63
CA SER A 71 8.17 -30.39 11.52
C SER A 71 8.76 -30.38 10.11
N LEU A 72 10.05 -30.71 9.98
CA LEU A 72 10.75 -30.78 8.69
C LEU A 72 10.07 -31.75 7.71
N VAL A 73 9.64 -32.92 8.19
CA VAL A 73 8.92 -33.90 7.38
C VAL A 73 7.61 -33.36 6.81
N ALA A 74 6.85 -32.58 7.58
CA ALA A 74 5.61 -31.98 7.12
C ALA A 74 5.84 -30.98 5.97
N ILE A 75 6.88 -30.14 6.08
CA ILE A 75 7.28 -29.19 5.03
C ILE A 75 7.69 -29.95 3.75
N TYR A 76 8.50 -31.00 3.90
CA TYR A 76 8.98 -31.75 2.74
C TYR A 76 7.90 -32.60 2.06
N VAL A 77 7.00 -33.24 2.82
CA VAL A 77 5.86 -33.98 2.23
C VAL A 77 4.93 -33.03 1.47
N ALA A 78 4.70 -31.80 1.97
CA ALA A 78 3.93 -30.80 1.22
C ALA A 78 4.59 -30.41 -0.12
N TRP A 79 5.92 -30.41 -0.18
CA TRP A 79 6.68 -30.21 -1.40
C TRP A 79 6.58 -31.40 -2.36
N MET A 80 6.80 -32.61 -1.85
CA MET A 80 6.74 -33.85 -2.64
C MET A 80 5.37 -34.05 -3.29
N LEU A 81 4.32 -33.67 -2.58
CA LEU A 81 2.94 -33.84 -3.02
C LEU A 81 2.37 -32.59 -3.70
N LYS A 82 3.18 -31.60 -4.08
CA LYS A 82 2.71 -30.25 -4.48
C LYS A 82 1.71 -30.21 -5.65
N ASP A 83 1.75 -31.20 -6.55
CA ASP A 83 0.91 -31.24 -7.76
C ASP A 83 -0.45 -31.93 -7.54
N LEU A 84 -0.69 -32.51 -6.36
CA LEU A 84 -1.95 -33.20 -6.03
C LEU A 84 -3.08 -32.25 -5.65
N THR A 85 -4.33 -32.68 -5.88
CA THR A 85 -5.52 -31.95 -5.42
C THR A 85 -5.62 -31.97 -3.89
N GLY A 86 -6.43 -31.08 -3.30
CA GLY A 86 -6.51 -30.92 -1.84
C GLY A 86 -6.97 -32.19 -1.11
N SER A 87 -7.92 -32.93 -1.67
CA SER A 87 -8.43 -34.20 -1.12
C SER A 87 -7.39 -35.31 -1.18
N GLU A 88 -6.69 -35.46 -2.31
CA GLU A 88 -5.64 -36.45 -2.51
C GLU A 88 -4.43 -36.18 -1.62
N TYR A 89 -4.04 -34.91 -1.47
CA TYR A 89 -2.98 -34.49 -0.57
C TYR A 89 -3.26 -34.90 0.88
N MET A 90 -4.46 -34.62 1.40
CA MET A 90 -4.83 -35.00 2.77
C MET A 90 -4.80 -36.52 2.97
N LYS A 91 -5.23 -37.29 1.97
CA LYS A 91 -5.18 -38.75 2.01
C LYS A 91 -3.73 -39.23 2.07
N GLN A 92 -2.86 -38.76 1.18
CA GLN A 92 -1.46 -39.19 1.12
C GLN A 92 -0.64 -38.72 2.33
N CYS A 93 -0.93 -37.56 2.93
CA CYS A 93 -0.30 -37.16 4.19
C CYS A 93 -0.53 -38.18 5.31
N ARG A 94 -1.75 -38.73 5.42
CA ARG A 94 -2.06 -39.78 6.41
C ARG A 94 -1.30 -41.07 6.11
N GLU A 95 -1.19 -41.45 4.84
CA GLU A 95 -0.41 -42.62 4.40
C GLU A 95 1.10 -42.47 4.71
N HIS A 96 1.62 -41.24 4.62
CA HIS A 96 2.99 -40.91 5.04
C HIS A 96 3.17 -40.74 6.55
N GLY A 97 2.15 -41.01 7.36
CA GLY A 97 2.21 -40.98 8.82
C GLY A 97 1.92 -39.62 9.45
N LEU A 98 1.51 -38.60 8.67
CA LEU A 98 1.16 -37.27 9.15
C LEU A 98 -0.35 -37.17 9.40
N SER A 99 -0.85 -37.83 10.44
CA SER A 99 -2.28 -37.79 10.80
C SER A 99 -2.69 -36.46 11.44
N LEU A 100 -1.81 -35.89 12.27
CA LEU A 100 -1.96 -34.59 12.95
C LEU A 100 -0.63 -33.85 12.79
N GLY A 101 -0.61 -32.74 12.04
CA GLY A 101 0.61 -31.94 11.81
C GLY A 101 1.05 -31.79 10.35
N TYR A 102 0.27 -32.28 9.37
CA TYR A 102 0.46 -31.89 7.97
C TYR A 102 0.08 -30.41 7.76
N ILE A 103 0.60 -29.81 6.69
CA ILE A 103 0.30 -28.42 6.36
C ILE A 103 -1.14 -28.33 5.85
N SER A 104 -1.94 -27.46 6.45
CA SER A 104 -3.33 -27.26 6.02
C SER A 104 -3.43 -26.86 4.54
N ILE A 105 -4.54 -27.21 3.87
CA ILE A 105 -4.78 -26.84 2.46
C ILE A 105 -4.66 -25.32 2.26
N THR A 106 -5.09 -24.53 3.24
CA THR A 106 -5.01 -23.07 3.24
C THR A 106 -3.59 -22.51 3.28
N GLU A 107 -2.63 -23.27 3.83
CA GLU A 107 -1.23 -22.83 3.96
C GLU A 107 -0.29 -23.48 2.95
N ARG A 108 -0.70 -24.61 2.35
CA ARG A 108 0.11 -25.41 1.42
C ARG A 108 0.71 -24.57 0.29
N LYS A 109 -0.09 -23.67 -0.32
CA LYS A 109 0.38 -22.79 -1.39
C LYS A 109 1.51 -21.86 -0.93
N ALA A 110 1.39 -21.25 0.25
CA ALA A 110 2.38 -20.32 0.77
C ALA A 110 3.72 -21.02 1.08
N VAL A 111 3.67 -22.26 1.59
CA VAL A 111 4.88 -23.07 1.82
C VAL A 111 5.59 -23.40 0.51
N ILE A 112 4.83 -23.86 -0.50
CA ILE A 112 5.38 -24.22 -1.82
C ILE A 112 6.00 -22.98 -2.49
N ASP A 113 5.28 -21.86 -2.53
CA ASP A 113 5.77 -20.62 -3.15
C ASP A 113 7.07 -20.12 -2.48
N TRP A 114 7.21 -20.29 -1.15
CA TRP A 114 8.46 -19.98 -0.44
C TRP A 114 9.60 -20.94 -0.79
N LEU A 115 9.34 -22.26 -0.83
CA LEU A 115 10.34 -23.27 -1.20
C LEU A 115 10.86 -23.05 -2.65
N GLU A 116 9.99 -22.64 -3.56
CA GLU A 116 10.36 -22.27 -4.94
C GLU A 116 11.07 -20.91 -5.03
N GLY A 117 10.99 -20.11 -3.98
CA GLY A 117 11.53 -18.75 -3.92
C GLY A 117 10.72 -17.72 -4.71
N LYS A 118 9.44 -17.99 -4.94
CA LYS A 118 8.47 -17.02 -5.50
C LYS A 118 7.99 -16.01 -4.46
N ASP A 119 8.03 -16.36 -3.18
CA ASP A 119 7.65 -15.49 -2.06
C ASP A 119 8.67 -15.56 -0.90
N THR A 120 8.68 -14.53 -0.05
CA THR A 120 9.59 -14.41 1.09
C THR A 120 8.92 -14.41 2.47
N HIS A 121 7.58 -14.26 2.58
CA HIS A 121 6.77 -14.25 3.82
C HIS A 121 7.55 -14.23 5.16
N PRO A 122 8.32 -13.16 5.46
CA PRO A 122 9.24 -13.14 6.59
C PRO A 122 8.50 -13.22 7.93
N GLU A 123 7.24 -12.83 7.99
CA GLU A 123 6.40 -12.87 9.20
C GLU A 123 6.03 -14.29 9.67
N ARG A 124 6.14 -15.29 8.79
CA ARG A 124 5.82 -16.69 9.11
C ARG A 124 7.00 -17.46 9.72
N PHE A 125 8.19 -16.89 9.69
CA PHE A 125 9.39 -17.51 10.23
C PHE A 125 9.73 -16.91 11.59
N ALA A 126 10.01 -17.76 12.57
CA ALA A 126 10.74 -17.30 13.75
C ALA A 126 12.09 -16.70 13.33
N PRO A 127 12.65 -15.70 14.03
CA PRO A 127 13.98 -15.18 13.75
C PRO A 127 15.03 -16.29 13.69
N LEU A 128 16.10 -16.12 12.90
CA LEU A 128 17.28 -16.95 13.09
C LEU A 128 17.75 -16.64 14.51
N SER A 129 17.98 -17.66 15.32
CA SER A 129 18.79 -17.50 16.52
C SER A 129 20.18 -17.13 16.03
N ASP A 130 20.44 -15.83 15.91
CA ASP A 130 21.75 -15.33 15.53
C ASP A 130 22.74 -15.83 16.57
N ALA A 131 23.59 -16.76 16.16
CA ALA A 131 24.85 -17.06 16.85
C ALA A 131 25.83 -15.86 16.82
N ASN A 132 25.37 -14.69 16.35
CA ASN A 132 26.04 -13.40 16.37
C ASN A 132 25.33 -12.43 17.33
N SER A 133 25.01 -12.89 18.55
CA SER A 133 24.97 -11.95 19.66
C SER A 133 26.33 -11.23 19.66
N SER A 134 26.30 -9.92 19.44
CA SER A 134 27.44 -9.03 19.72
C SER A 134 28.11 -9.50 21.02
N PRO A 135 29.46 -9.56 21.10
CA PRO A 135 30.13 -10.17 22.24
C PRO A 135 29.49 -9.61 23.50
N SER A 136 28.87 -10.49 24.29
CA SER A 136 28.24 -10.16 25.55
C SER A 136 29.25 -9.27 26.26
N LYS A 137 28.94 -7.98 26.38
CA LYS A 137 29.81 -7.03 27.09
C LYS A 137 30.18 -7.75 28.38
N ARG A 138 31.50 -7.97 28.62
CA ARG A 138 31.96 -8.60 29.87
C ARG A 138 31.13 -8.01 30.99
N LYS A 139 30.45 -8.86 31.75
CA LYS A 139 29.61 -8.42 32.86
C LYS A 139 30.49 -7.52 33.71
N TYR A 140 30.18 -6.22 33.76
CA TYR A 140 31.00 -5.25 34.47
C TYR A 140 31.07 -5.71 35.92
N VAL A 141 32.28 -6.03 36.38
CA VAL A 141 32.56 -6.33 37.78
C VAL A 141 33.03 -5.02 38.39
N PRO A 142 32.25 -4.41 39.31
CA PRO A 142 32.67 -3.21 40.00
C PRO A 142 33.96 -3.49 40.80
N ASP A 143 34.91 -2.57 40.76
CA ASP A 143 36.05 -2.61 41.68
C ASP A 143 35.53 -2.42 43.09
N THR A 144 35.81 -3.41 43.97
CA THR A 144 35.36 -3.42 45.35
C THR A 144 35.77 -2.17 46.12
N ALA A 145 36.95 -1.59 45.82
CA ALA A 145 37.44 -0.39 46.48
C ALA A 145 36.59 0.85 46.13
N ASP A 146 36.05 0.90 44.91
CA ASP A 146 35.32 2.06 44.39
C ASP A 146 33.80 1.95 44.57
N THR A 147 33.29 0.78 44.98
CA THR A 147 31.84 0.51 45.06
C THR A 147 31.07 1.54 45.90
N GLU A 148 31.56 1.88 47.08
CA GLU A 148 30.89 2.82 47.99
C GLU A 148 30.92 4.25 47.45
N ALA A 149 32.04 4.68 46.86
CA ALA A 149 32.19 5.99 46.26
C ALA A 149 31.27 6.16 45.04
N VAL A 150 31.25 5.17 44.13
CA VAL A 150 30.38 5.18 42.94
C VAL A 150 28.90 5.14 43.34
N LYS A 151 28.54 4.39 44.39
CA LYS A 151 27.16 4.36 44.91
C LYS A 151 26.74 5.73 45.43
N LYS A 152 27.63 6.43 46.15
CA LYS A 152 27.38 7.78 46.67
C LYS A 152 27.27 8.82 45.54
N ILE A 153 28.08 8.69 44.48
CA ILE A 153 27.99 9.55 43.29
C ILE A 153 26.66 9.32 42.58
N LYS A 154 26.29 8.07 42.30
CA LYS A 154 25.03 7.73 41.63
C LYS A 154 23.78 8.18 42.39
N GLN A 155 23.81 8.18 43.72
CA GLN A 155 22.69 8.66 44.54
C GLN A 155 22.46 10.17 44.43
N ASN A 156 23.51 10.93 44.10
CA ASN A 156 23.45 12.39 44.00
C ASN A 156 23.53 12.87 42.53
N GLU A 157 23.60 11.97 41.57
CA GLU A 157 23.65 12.28 40.15
C GLU A 157 22.23 12.60 39.65
N ILE A 158 22.11 13.69 38.89
CA ILE A 158 20.87 14.07 38.21
C ILE A 158 21.05 13.80 36.72
N GLU A 159 20.54 12.66 36.26
CA GLU A 159 20.62 12.27 34.86
C GLU A 159 19.55 13.01 34.04
N LEU A 160 19.96 14.03 33.29
CA LEU A 160 19.04 14.91 32.56
C LEU A 160 18.44 14.25 31.30
N GLN A 161 19.22 13.41 30.60
CA GLN A 161 18.80 12.71 29.38
C GLN A 161 19.57 11.40 29.22
N ASP A 162 18.87 10.29 28.98
CA ASP A 162 19.44 9.01 28.58
C ASP A 162 19.31 8.76 27.05
N ARG A 163 19.96 7.72 26.53
CA ARG A 163 19.89 7.34 25.11
C ARG A 163 18.44 7.11 24.61
N ASN A 164 17.54 6.68 25.48
CA ASN A 164 16.16 6.38 25.11
C ASN A 164 15.26 7.63 25.14
N SER A 165 15.59 8.60 25.98
CA SER A 165 14.92 9.89 26.14
C SER A 165 15.25 10.80 24.96
N VAL A 166 16.46 10.72 24.41
CA VAL A 166 16.86 11.43 23.17
C VAL A 166 16.06 10.94 21.96
N LEU A 167 15.68 9.67 21.93
CA LEU A 167 14.84 9.09 20.87
C LEU A 167 13.35 9.44 21.01
N ARG A 168 12.94 10.05 22.13
CA ARG A 168 11.57 10.49 22.38
C ARG A 168 11.50 12.00 22.26
N GLY A 169 10.52 12.50 21.51
CA GLY A 169 10.26 13.93 21.47
C GLY A 169 9.85 14.45 22.85
N ILE A 170 10.17 15.72 23.13
CA ILE A 170 9.86 16.45 24.37
C ILE A 170 8.35 16.50 24.69
N LYS A 171 7.49 16.24 23.70
CA LYS A 171 6.03 16.22 23.83
C LYS A 171 5.52 14.78 23.85
N PRO A 172 4.63 14.41 24.79
CA PRO A 172 3.95 13.12 24.76
C PRO A 172 3.04 13.06 23.52
N ASN A 173 3.56 12.46 22.45
CA ASN A 173 2.83 12.27 21.20
C ASN A 173 2.19 10.88 21.19
N ASN A 174 0.86 10.84 21.19
CA ASN A 174 0.11 9.59 21.08
C ASN A 174 -0.03 9.19 19.62
N PHE A 175 0.80 8.25 19.17
CA PHE A 175 0.78 7.73 17.80
C PHE A 175 -0.19 6.56 17.57
N SER A 176 -1.08 6.27 18.51
CA SER A 176 -2.03 5.15 18.41
C SER A 176 -2.91 5.25 17.17
N ASN A 177 -3.31 6.47 16.77
CA ASN A 177 -4.10 6.71 15.56
C ASN A 177 -3.31 6.42 14.27
N ILE A 178 -2.00 6.72 14.25
CA ILE A 178 -1.13 6.36 13.12
C ILE A 178 -0.98 4.84 13.07
N ARG A 179 -0.76 4.19 14.21
CA ARG A 179 -0.66 2.72 14.29
C ARG A 179 -1.95 2.04 13.81
N ALA A 180 -3.11 2.54 14.21
CA ALA A 180 -4.42 2.01 13.77
C ALA A 180 -4.63 2.19 12.26
N SER A 181 -4.38 3.41 11.74
CA SER A 181 -4.53 3.68 10.30
C SER A 181 -3.57 2.87 9.41
N TYR A 182 -2.35 2.61 9.89
CA TYR A 182 -1.39 1.75 9.18
C TYR A 182 -1.73 0.26 9.31
N ALA A 183 -2.26 -0.19 10.44
CA ALA A 183 -2.69 -1.59 10.61
C ALA A 183 -3.81 -1.95 9.61
N ASP A 184 -4.79 -1.06 9.41
CA ASP A 184 -5.84 -1.26 8.42
C ASP A 184 -5.32 -1.24 6.98
N LYS A 185 -4.33 -0.39 6.67
CA LYS A 185 -3.65 -0.38 5.36
C LYS A 185 -2.87 -1.68 5.12
N LEU A 186 -2.17 -2.18 6.13
CA LEU A 186 -1.40 -3.42 6.04
C LEU A 186 -2.33 -4.63 5.83
N LYS A 187 -3.48 -4.64 6.52
CA LYS A 187 -4.51 -5.66 6.36
C LYS A 187 -5.11 -5.65 4.94
N LYS A 188 -5.46 -4.46 4.42
CA LYS A 188 -5.96 -4.29 3.04
C LYS A 188 -4.93 -4.69 1.97
N MET A 189 -3.64 -4.42 2.18
CA MET A 189 -2.57 -4.90 1.28
C MET A 189 -2.44 -6.42 1.30
N LYS A 190 -2.61 -7.05 2.46
CA LYS A 190 -2.58 -8.51 2.60
C LYS A 190 -3.80 -9.17 1.94
N ASP A 191 -4.97 -8.53 2.00
CA ASP A 191 -6.19 -9.00 1.34
C ASP A 191 -6.17 -8.81 -0.19
N ALA A 192 -5.48 -7.78 -0.70
CA ALA A 192 -5.30 -7.55 -2.14
C ALA A 192 -4.37 -8.59 -2.82
N GLY A 193 -3.61 -9.37 -2.04
CA GLY A 193 -2.71 -10.42 -2.51
C GLY A 193 -3.35 -11.81 -2.70
N LYS A 194 -4.67 -11.97 -2.52
CA LYS A 194 -5.32 -13.26 -2.78
C LYS A 194 -5.30 -13.61 -4.28
N PRO A 195 -4.79 -14.79 -4.67
CA PRO A 195 -4.71 -15.20 -6.07
C PRO A 195 -6.09 -15.63 -6.58
N GLY A 196 -6.82 -14.67 -7.14
CA GLY A 196 -8.09 -14.92 -7.83
C GLY A 196 -8.42 -13.89 -8.91
N ALA A 197 -7.63 -12.82 -9.05
CA ALA A 197 -7.81 -11.82 -10.09
C ALA A 197 -6.77 -12.02 -11.19
N ASP A 198 -7.26 -12.27 -12.40
CA ASP A 198 -6.49 -12.44 -13.63
C ASP A 198 -5.46 -11.29 -13.82
N PRO A 199 -4.14 -11.56 -13.97
CA PRO A 199 -3.10 -10.54 -14.08
C PRO A 199 -3.32 -9.55 -15.23
N LYS A 200 -3.96 -10.02 -16.33
CA LYS A 200 -4.36 -9.15 -17.46
C LYS A 200 -5.46 -8.16 -17.07
N MET A 201 -6.34 -8.52 -16.13
CA MET A 201 -7.42 -7.68 -15.64
C MET A 201 -6.94 -6.68 -14.58
N ALA A 202 -5.96 -7.05 -13.76
CA ALA A 202 -5.26 -6.14 -12.85
C ALA A 202 -4.44 -5.08 -13.61
N ALA A 203 -3.75 -5.46 -14.68
CA ALA A 203 -3.05 -4.54 -15.57
C ALA A 203 -4.00 -3.67 -16.44
N ARG A 204 -5.22 -4.14 -16.74
CA ARG A 204 -6.28 -3.33 -17.37
C ARG A 204 -6.91 -2.33 -16.39
N LYS A 205 -7.08 -2.73 -15.12
CA LYS A 205 -7.51 -1.83 -14.03
C LYS A 205 -6.48 -0.73 -13.79
N ALA A 206 -5.19 -1.06 -13.73
CA ALA A 206 -4.12 -0.07 -13.58
C ALA A 206 -4.10 0.94 -14.75
N ARG A 207 -4.28 0.49 -16.00
CA ARG A 207 -4.23 1.34 -17.21
C ARG A 207 -5.40 2.32 -17.39
N ASN A 208 -6.47 2.22 -16.60
CA ASN A 208 -7.65 3.10 -16.71
C ASN A 208 -7.89 3.99 -15.47
N MET A 209 -6.88 4.11 -14.61
CA MET A 209 -6.93 4.82 -13.33
C MET A 209 -6.65 6.32 -13.45
N TYR A 210 -7.17 6.97 -14.49
CA TYR A 210 -6.99 8.41 -14.66
C TYR A 210 -7.86 9.19 -13.66
N PRO A 211 -7.31 10.23 -13.00
CA PRO A 211 -8.07 11.10 -12.11
C PRO A 211 -9.17 11.86 -12.85
N ILE A 212 -10.32 12.01 -12.19
CA ILE A 212 -11.50 12.68 -12.74
C ILE A 212 -11.76 13.99 -11.99
N ILE A 213 -12.03 15.06 -12.72
CA ILE A 213 -12.48 16.36 -12.21
C ILE A 213 -13.93 16.52 -12.62
N MET A 214 -14.81 16.77 -11.65
CA MET A 214 -16.21 17.11 -11.93
C MET A 214 -16.39 18.62 -11.88
N ILE A 215 -17.09 19.18 -12.87
CA ILE A 215 -17.51 20.58 -12.88
C ILE A 215 -19.02 20.69 -12.72
N SER A 216 -19.51 21.89 -12.45
CA SER A 216 -20.95 22.14 -12.39
C SER A 216 -21.55 22.18 -13.79
N SER A 217 -22.66 21.48 -14.00
CA SER A 217 -23.49 21.60 -15.22
C SER A 217 -24.30 22.89 -15.29
N SER A 218 -24.18 23.78 -14.30
CA SER A 218 -24.92 25.04 -14.28
C SER A 218 -24.55 25.93 -15.46
N PRO A 219 -25.54 26.50 -16.19
CA PRO A 219 -25.28 27.43 -17.29
C PRO A 219 -24.52 28.69 -16.87
N THR A 220 -24.60 29.06 -15.58
CA THR A 220 -23.93 30.23 -15.00
C THR A 220 -22.57 29.91 -14.38
N ALA A 221 -22.07 28.69 -14.55
CA ALA A 221 -20.73 28.34 -14.07
C ALA A 221 -19.66 29.07 -14.88
N LEU A 222 -18.61 29.54 -14.20
CA LEU A 222 -17.46 30.18 -14.84
C LEU A 222 -16.64 29.19 -15.65
N ILE A 223 -16.50 27.97 -15.14
CA ILE A 223 -15.82 26.87 -15.83
C ILE A 223 -16.88 25.89 -16.33
N THR A 224 -16.92 25.70 -17.64
CA THR A 224 -17.84 24.82 -18.36
C THR A 224 -17.07 23.87 -19.27
N MET A 225 -17.74 22.87 -19.83
CA MET A 225 -17.13 21.94 -20.78
C MET A 225 -16.54 22.65 -22.02
N TYR A 226 -16.99 23.87 -22.35
CA TYR A 226 -16.46 24.63 -23.49
C TYR A 226 -15.09 25.30 -23.23
N ASN A 227 -14.82 25.73 -21.98
CA ASN A 227 -13.62 26.51 -21.66
C ASN A 227 -12.63 25.78 -20.74
N VAL A 228 -13.04 24.69 -20.08
CA VAL A 228 -12.23 24.01 -19.07
C VAL A 228 -10.90 23.50 -19.61
N LYS A 229 -10.86 23.05 -20.86
CA LYS A 229 -9.63 22.59 -21.52
C LYS A 229 -8.62 23.73 -21.65
N LYS A 230 -9.03 24.85 -22.25
CA LYS A 230 -8.19 26.06 -22.40
C LYS A 230 -7.74 26.60 -21.05
N PHE A 231 -8.64 26.62 -20.07
CA PHE A 231 -8.31 27.09 -18.72
C PHE A 231 -7.28 26.19 -18.02
N LEU A 232 -7.52 24.88 -17.91
CA LEU A 232 -6.67 23.99 -17.11
C LEU A 232 -5.39 23.52 -17.83
N GLN A 233 -5.41 23.43 -19.16
CA GLN A 233 -4.27 22.99 -19.97
C GLN A 233 -3.40 24.15 -20.44
N GLU A 234 -4.01 25.23 -20.94
CA GLU A 234 -3.29 26.38 -21.51
C GLU A 234 -3.14 27.53 -20.51
N SER A 235 -3.82 27.45 -19.36
CA SER A 235 -3.81 28.50 -18.33
C SER A 235 -4.37 29.84 -18.80
N VAL A 236 -5.37 29.80 -19.70
CA VAL A 236 -6.04 30.98 -20.23
C VAL A 236 -7.54 30.87 -19.99
N PHE A 237 -8.12 31.82 -19.27
CA PHE A 237 -9.56 31.87 -19.09
C PHE A 237 -10.24 32.53 -20.29
N GLU A 238 -11.34 31.92 -20.73
CA GLU A 238 -12.24 32.41 -21.76
C GLU A 238 -13.66 32.30 -21.21
N THR A 239 -14.51 33.30 -21.48
CA THR A 239 -15.88 33.25 -20.98
C THR A 239 -16.64 32.10 -21.65
N SER A 240 -17.66 31.57 -20.97
CA SER A 240 -18.50 30.51 -21.54
C SER A 240 -19.21 30.94 -22.83
N GLN A 241 -19.47 32.24 -23.03
CA GLN A 241 -20.05 32.78 -24.25
C GLN A 241 -19.05 32.76 -25.41
N ASP A 242 -17.84 33.29 -25.19
CA ASP A 242 -16.79 33.33 -26.21
C ASP A 242 -16.35 31.91 -26.61
N ALA A 243 -16.22 31.01 -25.62
CA ALA A 243 -15.85 29.62 -25.86
C ALA A 243 -16.88 28.86 -26.71
N ARG A 244 -18.18 29.15 -26.53
CA ARG A 244 -19.26 28.59 -27.38
C ARG A 244 -19.20 29.16 -28.79
N SER A 245 -19.02 30.47 -28.95
CA SER A 245 -18.91 31.10 -30.26
C SER A 245 -17.74 30.54 -31.05
N ARG A 246 -16.58 30.36 -30.40
CA ARG A 246 -15.40 29.72 -31.01
C ARG A 246 -15.69 28.28 -31.40
N ALA A 247 -16.26 27.47 -30.50
CA ALA A 247 -16.59 26.07 -30.79
C ALA A 247 -17.59 25.94 -31.95
N ALA A 248 -18.57 26.84 -32.05
CA ALA A 248 -19.50 26.89 -33.17
C ALA A 248 -18.80 27.25 -34.49
N ALA A 249 -17.86 28.22 -34.47
CA ALA A 249 -17.05 28.57 -35.64
C ALA A 249 -16.12 27.44 -36.09
N GLU A 250 -15.62 26.63 -35.15
CA GLU A 250 -14.81 25.44 -35.40
C GLU A 250 -15.65 24.20 -35.84
N GLY A 251 -16.97 24.35 -35.98
CA GLY A 251 -17.88 23.28 -36.41
C GLY A 251 -18.25 22.26 -35.31
N ASN A 252 -17.95 22.56 -34.04
CA ASN A 252 -18.27 21.71 -32.90
C ASN A 252 -19.21 22.41 -31.89
N PRO A 253 -20.50 22.62 -32.23
CA PRO A 253 -21.40 23.45 -31.44
C PRO A 253 -21.82 22.81 -30.09
N ARG A 254 -21.69 21.49 -29.94
CA ARG A 254 -22.11 20.74 -28.76
C ARG A 254 -20.87 20.33 -27.95
N PRO A 255 -20.87 20.52 -26.62
CA PRO A 255 -19.72 20.11 -25.82
C PRO A 255 -19.71 18.58 -25.70
N GLU A 256 -18.53 18.00 -25.65
CA GLU A 256 -18.37 16.59 -25.32
C GLU A 256 -18.79 16.35 -23.86
N ASP A 257 -19.42 15.21 -23.57
CA ASP A 257 -19.79 14.84 -22.19
C ASP A 257 -18.57 14.55 -21.31
N MET A 258 -17.40 14.39 -21.92
CA MET A 258 -16.15 13.99 -21.28
C MET A 258 -14.97 14.56 -22.04
N ILE A 259 -14.08 15.30 -21.35
CA ILE A 259 -12.94 15.97 -21.98
C ILE A 259 -11.62 15.48 -21.35
N PRO A 260 -10.68 14.93 -22.13
CA PRO A 260 -9.34 14.66 -21.65
C PRO A 260 -8.50 15.94 -21.56
N ILE A 261 -7.82 16.13 -20.43
CA ILE A 261 -6.90 17.22 -20.16
C ILE A 261 -5.50 16.66 -19.96
N TYR A 262 -4.52 17.22 -20.67
CA TYR A 262 -3.13 16.82 -20.57
C TYR A 262 -2.34 17.90 -19.86
N ARG A 263 -1.82 17.57 -18.69
CA ARG A 263 -1.03 18.49 -17.89
C ARG A 263 0.45 18.15 -18.01
N LYS A 264 1.23 19.12 -18.47
CA LYS A 264 2.69 19.11 -18.41
C LYS A 264 3.14 19.54 -17.00
N ARG A 265 3.94 18.70 -16.32
CA ARG A 265 4.60 19.01 -15.05
C ARG A 265 6.09 18.98 -15.29
N THR A 266 6.78 20.07 -14.99
CA THR A 266 8.24 20.11 -14.94
C THR A 266 8.66 19.90 -13.50
N HIS A 267 9.49 18.89 -13.26
CA HIS A 267 10.12 18.65 -11.96
C HIS A 267 11.62 18.86 -12.13
N ILE A 268 12.19 19.76 -11.34
CA ILE A 268 13.63 20.00 -11.31
C ILE A 268 14.16 19.27 -10.09
N ASP A 269 14.98 18.24 -10.31
CA ASP A 269 15.59 17.52 -9.21
C ASP A 269 16.71 18.36 -8.54
N SER A 270 17.19 17.90 -7.38
CA SER A 270 18.26 18.57 -6.63
C SER A 270 19.59 18.64 -7.39
N SER A 271 19.72 17.91 -8.51
CA SER A 271 20.87 18.00 -9.42
C SER A 271 20.67 19.00 -10.57
N GLY A 272 19.53 19.70 -10.61
CA GLY A 272 19.19 20.67 -11.65
C GLY A 272 18.67 20.03 -12.95
N LYS A 273 18.43 18.72 -12.97
CA LYS A 273 17.90 18.03 -14.14
C LYS A 273 16.38 18.21 -14.20
N GLU A 274 15.92 18.74 -15.32
CA GLU A 274 14.49 18.90 -15.59
C GLU A 274 13.91 17.59 -16.13
N THR A 275 12.95 17.01 -15.41
CA THR A 275 12.13 15.91 -15.91
C THR A 275 10.71 16.39 -16.16
N GLU A 276 10.25 16.17 -17.39
CA GLU A 276 8.89 16.50 -17.80
C GLU A 276 7.98 15.28 -17.63
N HIS A 277 6.96 15.41 -16.79
CA HIS A 277 5.92 14.39 -16.58
C HIS A 277 4.61 14.87 -17.18
N HIS A 278 3.97 14.02 -17.98
CA HIS A 278 2.64 14.27 -18.54
C HIS A 278 1.61 13.51 -17.71
N ALA A 279 0.66 14.24 -17.12
CA ALA A 279 -0.46 13.66 -16.39
C ALA A 279 -1.75 13.88 -17.17
N ARG A 280 -2.60 12.86 -17.25
CA ARG A 280 -3.90 12.93 -17.95
C ARG A 280 -5.04 12.92 -16.95
N TYR A 281 -5.97 13.85 -17.11
CA TYR A 281 -7.19 13.97 -16.31
C TYR A 281 -8.40 13.87 -17.24
N PHE A 282 -9.52 13.40 -16.70
CA PHE A 282 -10.82 13.51 -17.38
C PHE A 282 -11.70 14.53 -16.68
N VAL A 283 -12.42 15.33 -17.47
CA VAL A 283 -13.42 16.27 -16.96
C VAL A 283 -14.81 15.84 -17.39
N VAL A 284 -15.76 15.88 -16.46
CA VAL A 284 -17.19 15.64 -16.70
C VAL A 284 -18.03 16.67 -15.94
N ASP A 285 -19.27 16.91 -16.37
CA ASP A 285 -20.19 17.88 -15.75
C ASP A 285 -21.40 17.24 -15.04
N SER A 286 -21.60 15.93 -15.22
CA SER A 286 -22.77 15.20 -14.74
C SER A 286 -22.41 13.82 -14.21
N THR A 287 -23.30 13.28 -13.38
CA THR A 287 -23.17 11.91 -12.84
C THR A 287 -23.44 10.85 -13.90
N GLU A 288 -24.21 11.18 -14.94
CA GLU A 288 -24.45 10.32 -16.10
C GLU A 288 -23.17 10.15 -16.93
N ALA A 289 -22.46 11.25 -17.21
CA ALA A 289 -21.16 11.20 -17.86
C ALA A 289 -20.13 10.44 -17.00
N LEU A 290 -20.15 10.66 -15.68
CA LEU A 290 -19.29 9.94 -14.74
C LEU A 290 -19.56 8.42 -14.75
N ALA A 291 -20.82 8.00 -14.83
CA ALA A 291 -21.19 6.58 -14.84
C ALA A 291 -20.59 5.80 -16.03
N LYS A 292 -20.29 6.49 -17.16
CA LYS A 292 -19.61 5.88 -18.32
C LYS A 292 -18.21 5.35 -18.00
N PHE A 293 -17.60 5.80 -16.91
CA PHE A 293 -16.28 5.33 -16.46
C PHE A 293 -16.34 3.98 -15.71
N GLY A 294 -17.51 3.52 -15.28
CA GLY A 294 -17.70 2.27 -14.54
C GLY A 294 -17.98 2.48 -13.04
N ALA A 295 -18.18 1.37 -12.31
CA ALA A 295 -18.62 1.40 -10.91
C ALA A 295 -17.63 2.08 -9.94
N ASP A 296 -16.35 2.15 -10.30
CA ASP A 296 -15.26 2.74 -9.51
C ASP A 296 -15.02 4.23 -9.84
N ALA A 297 -15.85 4.86 -10.68
CA ALA A 297 -15.64 6.23 -11.17
C ALA A 297 -15.49 7.25 -10.02
N TRP A 298 -16.33 7.15 -8.99
CA TRP A 298 -16.27 8.02 -7.80
C TRP A 298 -14.95 7.90 -7.02
N ASP A 299 -14.31 6.74 -7.05
CA ASP A 299 -13.02 6.54 -6.38
C ASP A 299 -11.90 7.28 -7.13
N ARG A 300 -12.09 7.55 -8.43
CA ARG A 300 -11.19 8.35 -9.28
C ARG A 300 -11.46 9.85 -9.27
N VAL A 301 -12.61 10.30 -8.73
CA VAL A 301 -12.91 11.74 -8.62
C VAL A 301 -11.97 12.39 -7.62
N VAL A 302 -11.08 13.27 -8.09
CA VAL A 302 -10.11 13.99 -7.24
C VAL A 302 -10.58 15.38 -6.87
N CYS A 303 -11.41 15.99 -7.71
CA CYS A 303 -11.87 17.37 -7.55
C CYS A 303 -13.32 17.54 -7.98
N VAL A 304 -14.07 18.37 -7.25
CA VAL A 304 -15.38 18.89 -7.64
C VAL A 304 -15.30 20.42 -7.64
N MET A 305 -15.55 21.02 -8.80
CA MET A 305 -15.73 22.47 -8.95
C MET A 305 -17.21 22.82 -8.73
N THR A 306 -17.48 23.78 -7.87
CA THR A 306 -18.83 24.19 -7.49
C THR A 306 -19.10 25.67 -7.72
N THR A 307 -20.38 25.99 -7.96
CA THR A 307 -20.93 27.35 -7.99
C THR A 307 -21.44 27.81 -6.62
N GLY A 308 -21.27 27.02 -5.56
CA GLY A 308 -21.71 27.38 -4.20
C GLY A 308 -23.18 27.05 -3.92
N GLN A 309 -23.85 26.33 -4.81
CA GLN A 309 -25.25 25.95 -4.67
C GLN A 309 -25.39 24.48 -4.26
N ALA A 310 -25.95 24.21 -3.08
CA ALA A 310 -26.05 22.86 -2.53
C ALA A 310 -26.87 21.90 -3.40
N TRP A 311 -27.83 22.41 -4.19
CA TRP A 311 -28.63 21.58 -5.09
C TRP A 311 -27.78 20.87 -6.16
N GLN A 312 -26.59 21.40 -6.48
CA GLN A 312 -25.63 20.78 -7.41
C GLN A 312 -25.31 19.33 -7.03
N PHE A 313 -25.25 19.04 -5.73
CA PHE A 313 -24.76 17.75 -5.22
C PHE A 313 -25.87 16.72 -5.02
N ARG A 314 -27.14 17.07 -5.23
CA ARG A 314 -28.28 16.14 -5.08
C ARG A 314 -28.09 14.80 -5.82
N PRO A 315 -27.59 14.77 -7.08
CA PRO A 315 -27.38 13.50 -7.79
C PRO A 315 -26.07 12.80 -7.43
N TYR A 316 -25.20 13.40 -6.61
CA TYR A 316 -23.87 12.88 -6.33
C TYR A 316 -23.91 11.72 -5.32
N LYS A 317 -22.87 10.88 -5.33
CA LYS A 317 -22.69 9.79 -4.36
C LYS A 317 -22.75 10.28 -2.90
N TRP A 318 -22.18 11.46 -2.65
CA TRP A 318 -22.30 12.20 -1.40
C TRP A 318 -23.02 13.51 -1.70
N ASN A 319 -24.27 13.62 -1.25
CA ASN A 319 -25.13 14.77 -1.52
C ASN A 319 -24.98 15.89 -0.46
N ASP A 320 -24.54 15.53 0.75
CA ASP A 320 -24.16 16.50 1.77
C ASP A 320 -22.77 17.11 1.45
N PRO A 321 -22.64 18.46 1.36
CA PRO A 321 -21.38 19.11 1.02
C PRO A 321 -20.23 18.78 1.98
N ARG A 322 -20.50 18.65 3.29
CA ARG A 322 -19.45 18.37 4.28
C ARG A 322 -18.89 16.97 4.08
N GLN A 323 -19.77 16.00 3.85
CA GLN A 323 -19.38 14.64 3.53
C GLN A 323 -18.68 14.55 2.16
N LEU A 324 -19.19 15.24 1.15
CA LEU A 324 -18.61 15.27 -0.19
C LEU A 324 -17.15 15.75 -0.13
N PHE A 325 -16.92 16.93 0.46
CA PHE A 325 -15.59 17.53 0.51
C PHE A 325 -14.64 16.91 1.56
N HIS A 326 -15.10 15.87 2.25
CA HIS A 326 -14.22 14.95 2.97
C HIS A 326 -13.58 13.91 2.02
N HIS A 327 -14.30 13.51 0.96
CA HIS A 327 -13.89 12.45 0.03
C HIS A 327 -13.26 12.96 -1.26
N VAL A 328 -13.50 14.22 -1.63
CA VAL A 328 -12.99 14.86 -2.85
C VAL A 328 -12.53 16.28 -2.56
N LYS A 329 -11.57 16.79 -3.34
CA LYS A 329 -11.16 18.19 -3.19
C LYS A 329 -12.27 19.12 -3.71
N GLY A 330 -12.80 19.97 -2.84
CA GLY A 330 -13.73 21.03 -3.25
C GLY A 330 -13.02 22.27 -3.76
N VAL A 331 -13.49 22.82 -4.87
CA VAL A 331 -13.05 24.11 -5.41
C VAL A 331 -14.26 24.97 -5.74
N TYR A 332 -14.36 26.15 -5.12
CA TYR A 332 -15.38 27.13 -5.45
C TYR A 332 -14.78 28.16 -6.41
N VAL A 333 -15.36 28.29 -7.61
CA VAL A 333 -14.87 29.23 -8.62
C VAL A 333 -15.77 30.46 -8.61
N SER A 334 -15.18 31.64 -8.43
CA SER A 334 -15.87 32.93 -8.34
C SER A 334 -15.09 34.01 -9.07
N TRP A 335 -15.73 35.14 -9.38
CA TRP A 335 -14.98 36.30 -9.83
C TRP A 335 -14.21 36.94 -8.67
N SER A 336 -13.10 37.60 -8.98
CA SER A 336 -12.27 38.28 -7.96
C SER A 336 -12.98 39.45 -7.28
N ASN A 337 -13.93 40.07 -7.99
CA ASN A 337 -14.76 41.19 -7.51
C ASN A 337 -16.11 40.75 -6.92
N ASP A 338 -16.44 39.45 -6.95
CA ASP A 338 -17.66 38.96 -6.31
C ASP A 338 -17.56 39.07 -4.77
N PRO A 339 -18.66 39.41 -4.09
CA PRO A 339 -18.70 39.37 -2.63
C PRO A 339 -18.50 37.93 -2.14
N ALA A 340 -17.87 37.80 -0.97
CA ALA A 340 -17.62 36.49 -0.37
C ALA A 340 -18.94 35.75 -0.11
N ASN A 341 -19.09 34.55 -0.68
CA ASN A 341 -20.27 33.74 -0.49
C ASN A 341 -20.27 33.09 0.90
N THR A 342 -21.23 33.45 1.76
CA THR A 342 -21.31 32.94 3.14
C THR A 342 -21.66 31.45 3.20
N LYS A 343 -22.36 30.91 2.18
CA LYS A 343 -22.83 29.52 2.15
C LYS A 343 -21.69 28.51 2.06
N ILE A 344 -20.55 28.91 1.48
CA ILE A 344 -19.40 28.03 1.30
C ILE A 344 -18.47 28.03 2.51
N LYS A 345 -18.66 28.92 3.50
CA LYS A 345 -17.81 29.00 4.70
C LYS A 345 -17.84 27.72 5.52
N ASP A 346 -18.97 27.02 5.50
CA ASP A 346 -19.17 25.76 6.21
C ASP A 346 -18.68 24.54 5.41
N TRP A 347 -18.16 24.75 4.20
CA TRP A 347 -17.73 23.69 3.30
C TRP A 347 -16.20 23.68 3.21
N ASN A 348 -15.60 22.48 3.14
CA ASN A 348 -14.15 22.31 2.97
C ASN A 348 -13.73 22.54 1.50
N VAL A 349 -13.92 23.76 1.01
CA VAL A 349 -13.62 24.16 -0.37
C VAL A 349 -12.47 25.17 -0.41
N THR A 350 -11.65 25.12 -1.46
CA THR A 350 -10.70 26.18 -1.77
C THR A 350 -11.32 27.14 -2.77
N GLU A 351 -11.27 28.44 -2.49
CA GLU A 351 -11.75 29.46 -3.41
C GLU A 351 -10.71 29.70 -4.53
N LEU A 352 -11.19 29.71 -5.78
CA LEU A 352 -10.42 29.99 -6.98
C LEU A 352 -11.01 31.23 -7.65
N LYS A 353 -10.40 32.39 -7.39
CA LYS A 353 -10.87 33.69 -7.90
C LYS A 353 -10.30 33.96 -9.28
N ILE A 354 -11.18 34.15 -10.26
CA ILE A 354 -10.82 34.52 -11.63
C ILE A 354 -10.99 36.03 -11.78
N ASP A 355 -10.01 36.71 -12.37
CA ASP A 355 -10.12 38.15 -12.62
C ASP A 355 -10.97 38.42 -13.87
N PRO A 356 -11.92 39.35 -13.84
CA PRO A 356 -12.73 39.67 -15.02
C PRO A 356 -11.92 40.14 -16.24
N HIS A 357 -10.78 40.83 -16.03
CA HIS A 357 -10.06 41.52 -17.11
C HIS A 357 -8.59 41.12 -17.22
N ARG A 358 -7.93 40.72 -16.13
CA ARG A 358 -6.48 40.48 -16.11
C ARG A 358 -6.11 39.03 -16.47
N ARG A 359 -6.13 38.68 -17.75
CA ARG A 359 -5.77 37.32 -18.22
C ARG A 359 -4.33 36.89 -17.91
N HIS A 360 -3.40 37.84 -17.72
CA HIS A 360 -2.02 37.52 -17.35
C HIS A 360 -1.90 36.85 -15.98
N VAL A 361 -2.91 36.98 -15.09
CA VAL A 361 -2.90 36.33 -13.78
C VAL A 361 -3.42 34.90 -13.80
N ASP A 362 -4.11 34.48 -14.88
CA ASP A 362 -4.73 33.15 -15.00
C ASP A 362 -3.70 32.04 -14.78
N LYS A 363 -2.46 32.22 -15.29
CA LYS A 363 -1.35 31.29 -15.10
C LYS A 363 -1.02 31.03 -13.63
N ALA A 364 -1.03 32.07 -12.80
CA ALA A 364 -0.79 31.93 -11.36
C ALA A 364 -1.96 31.22 -10.66
N ILE A 365 -3.20 31.53 -11.06
CA ILE A 365 -4.42 30.92 -10.52
C ILE A 365 -4.46 29.42 -10.83
N VAL A 366 -4.20 29.03 -12.07
CA VAL A 366 -4.18 27.63 -12.52
C VAL A 366 -3.02 26.86 -11.89
N ALA A 367 -1.84 27.48 -11.75
CA ALA A 367 -0.72 26.88 -11.02
C ALA A 367 -1.07 26.60 -9.55
N HIS A 368 -1.76 27.54 -8.88
CA HIS A 368 -2.25 27.35 -7.51
C HIS A 368 -3.29 26.24 -7.39
N PHE A 369 -4.26 26.18 -8.32
CA PHE A 369 -5.22 25.08 -8.41
C PHE A 369 -4.51 23.73 -8.48
N TRP A 370 -3.58 23.58 -9.43
CA TRP A 370 -2.87 22.33 -9.63
C TRP A 370 -2.02 21.94 -8.41
N LYS A 371 -1.29 22.89 -7.80
CA LYS A 371 -0.51 22.65 -6.58
C LYS A 371 -1.41 22.13 -5.44
N THR A 372 -2.58 22.74 -5.28
CA THR A 372 -3.55 22.34 -4.24
C THR A 372 -4.11 20.95 -4.51
N LEU A 373 -4.50 20.68 -5.76
CA LEU A 373 -5.04 19.37 -6.16
C LEU A 373 -4.00 18.26 -6.02
N ASP A 374 -2.75 18.53 -6.38
CA ASP A 374 -1.64 17.59 -6.26
C ASP A 374 -1.38 17.21 -4.81
N SER A 375 -1.31 18.21 -3.92
CA SER A 375 -1.11 18.01 -2.49
C SER A 375 -2.24 17.14 -1.90
N TRP A 376 -3.48 17.47 -2.24
CA TRP A 376 -4.63 16.70 -1.77
C TRP A 376 -4.64 15.27 -2.32
N THR A 377 -4.38 15.09 -3.62
CA THR A 377 -4.40 13.78 -4.28
C THR A 377 -3.29 12.89 -3.75
N LEU A 378 -2.10 13.43 -3.48
CA LEU A 378 -0.99 12.66 -2.90
C LEU A 378 -1.31 12.13 -1.51
N GLN A 379 -2.06 12.89 -0.71
CA GLN A 379 -2.43 12.51 0.65
C GLN A 379 -3.60 11.51 0.68
N HIS A 380 -4.61 11.71 -0.16
CA HIS A 380 -5.89 10.98 -0.06
C HIS A 380 -6.02 9.86 -1.10
N LYS A 381 -5.44 10.04 -2.29
CA LYS A 381 -5.55 9.12 -3.43
C LYS A 381 -4.20 8.89 -4.15
N PRO A 382 -3.12 8.49 -3.43
CA PRO A 382 -1.77 8.39 -4.00
C PRO A 382 -1.64 7.39 -5.16
N TRP A 383 -2.54 6.40 -5.23
CA TRP A 383 -2.55 5.41 -6.31
C TRP A 383 -2.94 6.00 -7.67
N LEU A 384 -3.55 7.20 -7.72
CA LEU A 384 -3.88 7.91 -8.97
C LEU A 384 -2.69 8.68 -9.56
N ILE A 385 -1.62 8.88 -8.79
CA ILE A 385 -0.44 9.66 -9.22
C ILE A 385 0.67 8.77 -9.78
N LYS A 386 0.69 7.48 -9.42
CA LYS A 386 1.76 6.52 -9.76
C LYS A 386 1.51 5.72 -11.05
N SER A 387 0.43 6.01 -11.79
CA SER A 387 0.09 5.30 -13.02
C SER A 387 0.72 5.92 -14.26
#